data_AF-A0A371E0R8-F1
#
_entry.id   AF-A0A371E0R8-F1
#
_cell.length_a   1.000
_cell.length_b   1.000
_cell.length_c   1.000
_cell.angle_alpha   90.00
_cell.angle_beta   90.00
_cell.angle_gamma   90.00
#
_symmetry.space_group_name_H-M   'P 1'
#
loop_
_entity.id
_entity.type
_entity.pdbx_description
1 polymer ?
#
loop_
_entity_poly.entity_id
_entity_poly.type
_entity_poly.pdbx_seq_one_letter_code
_entity_poly.pdbx_strand_id
1 'polypeptide(L)'
;MLELLTGRQSHDRMRPRGEQFLVRWAVPQLHDIDALSSMVDPSLNGDYPAKSLSNFADIISRCLQGEPEFRPAMSEVVLYLLNMIRRESQQRKKLI
;
A
#
# COMPACT_ATOMS: atom_id res chain seq x y z
N MET A 1 -0.96 -1.26 -7.34
CA MET A 1 -0.84 -1.49 -5.88
C MET A 1 -1.62 -0.47 -5.06
N LEU A 2 -1.47 0.84 -5.32
CA LEU A 2 -2.30 1.86 -4.65
C LEU A 2 -3.82 1.66 -4.86
N GLU A 3 -4.24 1.25 -6.05
CA GLU A 3 -5.66 0.95 -6.33
C GLU A 3 -6.18 -0.18 -5.43
N LEU A 4 -5.37 -1.22 -5.19
CA LEU A 4 -5.72 -2.32 -4.28
C LEU A 4 -5.76 -1.88 -2.82
N LEU A 5 -4.85 -1.01 -2.40
CA LEU A 5 -4.82 -0.50 -1.03
C LEU A 5 -6.04 0.37 -0.73
N THR A 6 -6.46 1.19 -1.69
CA THR A 6 -7.39 2.32 -1.44
C THR A 6 -8.79 2.10 -2.01
N GLY A 7 -8.98 1.12 -2.89
CA GLY A 7 -10.23 0.93 -3.65
C GLY A 7 -10.52 2.04 -4.66
N ARG A 8 -9.56 2.95 -4.92
CA ARG A 8 -9.72 4.10 -5.82
C ARG A 8 -9.13 3.81 -7.20
N GLN A 9 -9.67 4.45 -8.22
CA GLN A 9 -9.10 4.45 -9.56
C GLN A 9 -7.80 5.26 -9.61
N SER A 10 -6.83 4.81 -10.41
CA SER A 10 -5.56 5.52 -10.63
C SER A 10 -5.73 6.94 -11.16
N HIS A 11 -6.77 7.18 -11.97
CA HIS A 11 -7.14 8.51 -12.44
C HIS A 11 -8.66 8.72 -12.39
N ASP A 12 -9.09 9.77 -11.68
CA ASP A 12 -10.50 10.12 -11.48
C ASP A 12 -10.71 11.63 -11.70
N ARG A 13 -11.39 11.99 -12.78
CA ARG A 13 -11.62 13.40 -13.17
C ARG A 13 -12.65 14.09 -12.28
N MET A 14 -13.48 13.34 -11.57
CA MET A 14 -14.52 13.89 -10.69
C MET A 14 -13.94 14.40 -9.37
N ARG A 15 -12.70 14.03 -9.05
CA ARG A 15 -12.00 14.48 -7.84
C ARG A 15 -11.41 15.89 -7.97
N PRO A 16 -11.19 16.58 -6.84
CA PRO A 16 -10.53 17.89 -6.81
C PRO A 16 -9.17 17.90 -7.52
N ARG A 17 -8.78 19.07 -8.04
CA ARG A 17 -7.45 19.27 -8.65
C ARG A 17 -6.37 18.95 -7.61
N GLY A 18 -5.54 17.95 -7.90
CA GLY A 18 -4.54 17.43 -6.96
C GLY A 18 -4.81 15.99 -6.51
N GLU A 19 -6.08 15.57 -6.50
CA GLU A 19 -6.51 14.22 -6.16
C GLU A 19 -6.90 13.36 -7.37
N GLN A 20 -6.93 13.97 -8.55
CA GLN A 20 -7.30 13.29 -9.78
C GLN A 20 -6.35 12.15 -10.11
N PHE A 21 -5.06 12.28 -9.78
CA PHE A 21 -4.10 11.19 -9.91
C PHE A 21 -3.87 10.58 -8.53
N LEU A 22 -4.21 9.29 -8.40
CA LEU A 22 -4.14 8.58 -7.13
C LEU A 22 -2.74 8.67 -6.49
N VAL A 23 -1.70 8.54 -7.31
CA VAL A 23 -0.31 8.64 -6.85
C VAL A 23 0.00 10.00 -6.20
N ARG A 24 -0.50 11.10 -6.76
CA ARG A 24 -0.24 12.46 -6.27
C ARG A 24 -0.87 12.69 -4.90
N TRP A 25 -2.06 12.13 -4.67
CA TRP A 25 -2.74 12.19 -3.39
C TRP A 25 -2.13 11.22 -2.36
N ALA A 26 -1.77 10.01 -2.78
CA ALA A 26 -1.35 8.93 -1.88
C ALA A 26 0.08 9.10 -1.32
N VAL A 27 1.05 9.52 -2.14
CA VAL A 27 2.47 9.62 -1.74
C VAL A 27 2.71 10.34 -0.40
N PRO A 28 2.14 11.54 -0.13
CA PRO A 28 2.39 12.23 1.14
C PRO A 28 1.85 11.48 2.37
N GLN A 29 0.91 10.57 2.18
CA GLN A 29 0.26 9.83 3.26
C GLN A 29 0.94 8.48 3.57
N LEU A 30 1.80 7.97 2.67
CA LEU A 30 2.45 6.65 2.84
C LEU A 30 3.42 6.57 4.03
N HIS A 31 3.84 7.71 4.58
CA HIS A 31 4.82 7.79 5.66
C HIS A 31 4.21 7.99 7.05
N ASP A 32 2.90 8.23 7.12
CA ASP A 32 2.16 8.47 8.36
C ASP A 32 1.19 7.30 8.60
N ILE A 33 1.27 6.67 9.77
CA ILE A 33 0.51 5.45 10.08
C ILE A 33 -0.99 5.74 10.18
N ASP A 34 -1.37 6.90 10.72
CA ASP A 34 -2.76 7.29 10.90
C ASP A 34 -3.36 7.68 9.54
N ALA A 35 -2.61 8.43 8.73
CA ALA A 35 -3.00 8.76 7.37
C ALA A 35 -3.12 7.49 6.51
N LEU A 36 -2.15 6.57 6.59
CA LEU A 36 -2.17 5.29 5.89
C LEU A 36 -3.41 4.47 6.23
N SER A 37 -3.79 4.41 7.51
CA SER A 37 -5.00 3.72 7.96
C SER A 37 -6.27 4.36 7.40
N SER A 38 -6.30 5.69 7.26
CA SER A 38 -7.43 6.41 6.66
C SER A 38 -7.56 6.25 5.14
N MET A 39 -6.48 5.84 4.46
CA MET A 39 -6.48 5.61 3.02
C MET A 39 -7.01 4.25 2.61
N VAL A 40 -7.03 3.28 3.54
CA VAL A 40 -7.38 1.90 3.24
C VAL A 40 -8.79 1.83 2.68
N ASP A 41 -8.99 0.94 1.71
CA ASP A 41 -10.30 0.66 1.13
C ASP A 41 -11.35 0.42 2.25
N PRO A 42 -12.39 1.26 2.36
CA PRO A 42 -13.41 1.13 3.38
C PRO A 42 -14.13 -0.22 3.35
N SER A 43 -14.18 -0.90 2.19
CA SER A 43 -14.79 -2.22 2.05
C SER A 43 -14.08 -3.31 2.84
N LEU A 44 -12.83 -3.08 3.26
CA LEU A 44 -12.09 -3.98 4.14
C LEU A 44 -12.54 -3.89 5.60
N ASN A 45 -13.35 -2.90 6.00
CA ASN A 45 -13.93 -2.77 7.35
C ASN A 45 -12.94 -2.88 8.52
N GLY A 46 -11.66 -2.55 8.31
CA GLY A 46 -10.62 -2.72 9.33
C GLY A 46 -10.08 -4.15 9.49
N ASP A 47 -10.52 -5.10 8.65
CA ASP A 47 -10.09 -6.50 8.67
C ASP A 47 -8.72 -6.70 8.02
N TYR A 48 -7.72 -5.98 8.53
CA TYR A 48 -6.33 -6.11 8.09
C TYR A 48 -5.36 -5.93 9.27
N PRO A 49 -4.25 -6.69 9.33
CA PRO A 49 -3.23 -6.46 10.33
C PRO A 49 -2.49 -5.14 10.06
N ALA A 50 -2.37 -4.26 11.05
CA ALA A 50 -1.66 -2.98 10.92
C ALA A 50 -0.19 -3.15 10.43
N LYS A 51 0.48 -4.22 10.89
CA LYS A 51 1.85 -4.54 10.46
C LYS A 51 1.94 -4.87 8.97
N SER A 52 0.93 -5.54 8.45
CA SER A 52 0.84 -5.90 7.03
C SER A 52 0.56 -4.70 6.15
N LEU A 53 -0.34 -3.83 6.62
CA LEU A 53 -0.60 -2.54 5.99
C LEU A 53 0.69 -1.72 5.87
N SER A 54 1.46 -1.59 6.96
CA SER A 54 2.75 -0.89 6.95
C SER A 54 3.74 -1.52 5.96
N ASN A 55 3.92 -2.85 5.97
CA ASN A 55 4.82 -3.52 5.02
C ASN A 55 4.38 -3.32 3.57
N PHE A 56 3.07 -3.35 3.30
CA PHE A 56 2.54 -3.14 1.95
C PHE A 56 2.77 -1.69 1.49
N ALA A 57 2.58 -0.71 2.38
CA ALA A 57 2.89 0.69 2.12
C ALA A 57 4.38 0.91 1.84
N ASP A 58 5.28 0.24 2.56
CA ASP A 58 6.72 0.30 2.30
C ASP A 58 7.07 -0.21 0.90
N ILE A 59 6.46 -1.31 0.46
CA ILE A 59 6.66 -1.85 -0.90
C ILE A 59 6.17 -0.83 -1.93
N ILE A 60 4.99 -0.23 -1.72
CA ILE A 60 4.44 0.81 -2.59
C ILE A 60 5.38 2.02 -2.67
N SER A 61 5.87 2.52 -1.53
CA SER A 61 6.74 3.69 -1.45
C SER A 61 8.06 3.48 -2.23
N ARG A 62 8.64 2.28 -2.16
CA ARG A 62 9.82 1.90 -2.97
C ARG A 62 9.50 1.85 -4.47
N CYS A 63 8.33 1.36 -4.85
CA CYS A 63 7.92 1.33 -6.27
C CYS A 63 7.65 2.72 -6.85
N LEU A 64 7.31 3.70 -6.00
CA LEU A 64 6.96 5.06 -6.39
C LEU A 64 8.12 6.06 -6.29
N GLN A 65 9.35 5.59 -6.06
CA GLN A 65 10.53 6.46 -6.03
C GLN A 65 10.64 7.29 -7.31
N GLY A 66 11.00 8.56 -7.18
CA GLY A 66 11.11 9.48 -8.32
C GLY A 66 12.16 8.97 -9.32
N GLU A 67 13.32 8.62 -8.80
CA GLU A 67 14.46 8.11 -9.54
C GLU A 67 14.23 6.62 -9.88
N PRO A 68 14.28 6.24 -11.17
CA PRO A 68 14.04 4.86 -11.59
C PRO A 68 15.01 3.83 -11.00
N GLU A 69 16.24 4.23 -10.71
CA GLU A 69 17.30 3.38 -10.13
C GLU A 69 17.03 2.94 -8.69
N PHE A 70 16.17 3.66 -7.95
CA PHE A 70 15.74 3.25 -6.61
C PHE A 70 14.48 2.38 -6.63
N ARG A 71 13.85 2.21 -7.79
CA ARG A 71 12.68 1.34 -7.91
C ARG A 71 13.14 -0.12 -7.96
N PRO A 72 12.57 -1.00 -7.12
CA PRO A 72 12.94 -2.40 -7.10
C PRO A 72 12.54 -3.10 -8.40
N ALA A 73 13.27 -4.17 -8.75
CA ALA A 73 12.85 -5.04 -9.84
C ALA A 73 11.55 -5.76 -9.47
N MET A 74 10.74 -6.11 -10.46
CA MET A 74 9.48 -6.84 -10.21
C MET A 74 9.69 -8.18 -9.48
N SER A 75 10.84 -8.84 -9.68
CA SER A 75 11.23 -10.03 -8.93
C SER A 75 11.38 -9.77 -7.42
N GLU A 76 11.93 -8.61 -7.05
CA GLU A 76 12.06 -8.19 -5.65
C GLU A 76 10.70 -7.83 -5.06
N VAL A 77 9.85 -7.12 -5.82
CA VAL A 77 8.48 -6.79 -5.38
C VAL A 77 7.70 -8.06 -5.04
N VAL A 78 7.77 -9.08 -5.91
CA VAL A 78 7.15 -10.39 -5.67
C VAL A 78 7.72 -11.05 -4.42
N LEU A 79 9.04 -11.02 -4.23
CA LEU A 79 9.69 -11.56 -3.04
C LEU A 79 9.20 -10.87 -1.75
N TYR A 80 9.10 -9.54 -1.75
CA TYR A 80 8.63 -8.78 -0.60
C TYR A 80 7.16 -9.12 -0.26
N LEU A 81 6.29 -9.21 -1.26
CA LEU A 81 4.88 -9.60 -1.07
C LEU A 81 4.75 -11.04 -0.54
N LEU A 82 5.50 -11.99 -1.10
CA LEU A 82 5.51 -13.38 -0.61
C LEU A 82 5.98 -13.47 0.84
N ASN A 83 7.01 -12.70 1.21
CA ASN A 83 7.51 -12.66 2.58
C ASN A 83 6.48 -12.05 3.55
N MET A 84 5.76 -11.01 3.13
CA MET A 84 4.66 -10.42 3.91
C MET A 84 3.56 -11.45 4.19
N ILE A 85 3.05 -12.13 3.15
CA ILE A 85 2.01 -13.16 3.26
C ILE A 85 2.46 -14.33 4.13
N ARG A 86 3.71 -14.80 3.94
CA ARG A 86 4.28 -15.88 4.76
C ARG A 86 4.32 -15.51 6.23
N ARG A 87 4.78 -14.31 6.57
CA ARG A 87 4.85 -13.82 7.96
C ARG A 87 3.47 -13.73 8.60
N GLU A 88 2.47 -13.23 7.88
CA GLU A 88 1.08 -13.22 8.37
C GLU A 88 0.54 -14.62 8.62
N SER A 89 0.79 -15.55 7.70
CA SER A 89 0.32 -16.94 7.84
C SER A 89 0.90 -17.60 9.10
N GLN A 90 2.16 -17.31 9.43
CA GLN A 90 2.82 -17.81 10.62
C GLN A 90 2.30 -17.12 11.89
N GLN A 91 1.98 -15.83 11.84
CA GLN A 91 1.37 -15.13 12.96
C GLN A 91 -0.02 -15.68 13.27
N ARG A 92 -0.87 -15.89 12.25
CA ARG A 92 -2.19 -16.49 12.42
C ARG A 92 -2.12 -17.89 13.04
N LYS A 93 -1.16 -18.73 12.63
CA LYS A 93 -0.93 -20.06 13.21
C LYS A 93 -0.43 -20.07 14.65
N LYS A 94 0.12 -18.96 15.16
CA LYS A 94 0.56 -18.82 16.56
C LYS A 94 -0.56 -18.37 17.50
N LEU A 95 -1.69 -17.91 16.96
CA LEU A 95 -2.85 -17.40 17.69
C LEU A 95 -3.97 -18.45 17.86
N ILE A 96 -3.76 -19.67 17.36
CA ILE A 96 -4.64 -20.84 17.47
C ILE A 96 -3.87 -21.92 18.25
#